data_AF-A0A2Z6QW45-F1
#
_entry.id   AF-A0A2Z6QW45-F1
#
_cell.length_a   1.000
_cell.length_b   1.000
_cell.length_c   1.000
_cell.angle_alpha   90.00
_cell.angle_beta   90.00
_cell.angle_gamma   90.00
#
_symmetry.space_group_name_H-M   'P 1'
#
loop_
_entity.id
_entity.type
_entity.pdbx_description
1 polymer ?
#
loop_
_entity_poly.entity_id
_entity_poly.type
_entity_poly.pdbx_seq_one_letter_code
_entity_poly.pdbx_strand_id
1 'polypeptide(L)'
;MMILNVKIVSDRWCKPCQINNIKKNFATYSSGNEKIDEFIQEIRLNIENYNDIIFEWIPYNQFNDIKKVKKSDSATLYSAIWIDGSLKYVLNKEEYKYERIPDEKVFFKCLNNSQNIIFNELKNEIKSYSINVREYNDIPKIYGISQNSDTKDYILVFSKCFCEKCGDQYTDLWYRWCKPCQKNELKQNFANWSSGNKKIDEFIQEMQLNIESHYDIIVKWIPYNQFNDIKEVRKSDSATLSSAIWIDGPLRYDVDIYKYERIPDEKVVLKCLNNSQNIISNELTNEIKSYSINIYDVNNIPKIYGISQNLNTKDYIIVLGDLCKNCCDQYTELWYSRWCKPCQINYLKENFANWNSENEKIDEFIQEIYKYGKFEYEKKPNEEVTLKYLNNSQNIVSEFLNEVKMMFFIKIDEDYIPKIYGISQNSDTKDYILVLSKCFCEKCGNQYTDLKKKWCKPCQKNELEQNFANWSSGNEKIDKFI
;
A
#
# COMPACT_ATOMS: atom_id res chain seq x y z
N MET A 1 -16.99 -35.92 -30.48
CA MET A 1 -17.06 -35.19 -29.19
C MET A 1 -15.81 -35.55 -28.40
N MET A 2 -14.76 -34.74 -28.50
CA MET A 2 -13.50 -34.91 -27.78
C MET A 2 -13.74 -34.49 -26.32
N ILE A 3 -13.77 -35.43 -25.38
CA ILE A 3 -13.83 -35.11 -23.95
C ILE A 3 -12.42 -34.67 -23.55
N LEU A 4 -12.19 -33.36 -23.55
CA LEU A 4 -11.07 -32.76 -22.85
C LEU A 4 -11.24 -33.06 -21.35
N ASN A 5 -10.48 -34.03 -20.85
CA ASN A 5 -10.25 -34.21 -19.42
C ASN A 5 -9.43 -33.01 -18.91
N VAL A 6 -10.11 -31.89 -18.68
CA VAL A 6 -9.57 -30.80 -17.87
C VAL A 6 -9.51 -31.33 -16.44
N LYS A 7 -8.31 -31.73 -16.01
CA LYS A 7 -8.02 -31.97 -14.59
C LYS A 7 -8.13 -30.62 -13.88
N ILE A 8 -9.31 -30.30 -13.39
CA ILE A 8 -9.51 -29.19 -12.46
C ILE A 8 -8.93 -29.67 -11.12
N VAL A 9 -7.66 -29.37 -10.86
CA VAL A 9 -7.08 -29.49 -9.52
C VAL A 9 -7.71 -28.39 -8.69
N SER A 10 -8.83 -28.70 -8.02
CA SER A 10 -9.41 -27.77 -7.05
C SER A 10 -8.54 -27.77 -5.78
N ASP A 11 -8.06 -26.60 -5.36
CA ASP A 11 -7.35 -26.29 -4.11
C ASP A 11 -8.17 -26.61 -2.84
N ARG A 12 -8.61 -27.86 -2.65
CA ARG A 12 -9.44 -28.25 -1.51
C ARG A 12 -8.59 -28.85 -0.40
N TRP A 13 -8.02 -27.97 0.41
CA TRP A 13 -7.49 -28.33 1.71
C TRP A 13 -8.57 -29.01 2.58
N CYS A 14 -8.20 -30.07 3.29
CA CYS A 14 -9.08 -30.85 4.16
C CYS A 14 -8.51 -30.88 5.59
N LYS A 15 -9.13 -30.14 6.52
CA LYS A 15 -8.73 -30.08 7.93
C LYS A 15 -8.63 -31.46 8.60
N PRO A 16 -9.64 -32.35 8.53
CA PRO A 16 -9.54 -33.70 9.09
C PRO A 16 -8.40 -34.52 8.48
N CYS A 17 -8.17 -34.38 7.17
CA CYS A 17 -7.10 -35.08 6.45
C CYS A 17 -5.72 -34.61 6.90
N GLN A 18 -5.54 -33.29 7.10
CA GLN A 18 -4.32 -32.72 7.67
C GLN A 18 -4.06 -33.25 9.08
N ILE A 19 -5.05 -33.18 9.98
CA ILE A 19 -4.91 -33.65 11.35
C ILE A 19 -4.55 -35.14 11.39
N ASN A 20 -5.21 -35.96 10.57
CA ASN A 20 -4.93 -37.39 10.48
C ASN A 20 -3.52 -37.68 9.91
N ASN A 21 -3.07 -36.93 8.92
CA ASN A 21 -1.72 -37.05 8.36
C ASN A 21 -0.66 -36.70 9.43
N ILE A 22 -0.84 -35.59 10.15
CA ILE A 22 0.04 -35.18 11.26
C ILE A 22 0.11 -36.28 12.32
N LYS A 23 -1.04 -36.83 12.74
CA LYS A 23 -1.10 -37.93 13.72
C LYS A 23 -0.41 -39.20 13.23
N LYS A 24 -0.55 -39.56 11.95
CA LYS A 24 -0.01 -40.80 11.39
C LYS A 24 1.50 -40.73 11.12
N ASN A 25 1.96 -39.60 10.59
CA ASN A 25 3.29 -39.49 10.00
C ASN A 25 4.26 -38.64 10.84
N PHE A 26 3.76 -37.82 11.76
CA PHE A 26 4.56 -36.83 12.52
C PHE A 26 4.30 -36.91 14.04
N ALA A 27 3.90 -38.08 14.55
CA ALA A 27 3.79 -38.37 15.99
C ALA A 27 5.14 -38.73 16.64
N THR A 28 6.26 -38.28 16.08
CA THR A 28 7.58 -38.88 16.31
C THR A 28 8.24 -38.52 17.64
N TYR A 29 7.84 -37.43 18.31
CA TYR A 29 8.46 -37.01 19.57
C TYR A 29 7.41 -36.90 20.67
N SER A 30 7.35 -37.91 21.54
CA SER A 30 6.65 -37.83 22.83
C SER A 30 7.53 -37.09 23.83
N SER A 31 6.90 -36.24 24.64
CA SER A 31 7.57 -35.57 25.76
C SER A 31 7.93 -36.52 26.91
N GLY A 32 7.41 -37.75 26.89
CA GLY A 32 7.43 -38.66 28.04
C GLY A 32 6.45 -38.27 29.15
N ASN A 33 5.65 -37.21 28.95
CA ASN A 33 4.62 -36.75 29.86
C ASN A 33 3.25 -36.75 29.14
N GLU A 34 2.39 -37.69 29.54
CA GLU A 34 1.07 -37.90 28.95
C GLU A 34 0.24 -36.60 28.89
N LYS A 35 0.27 -35.78 29.95
CA LYS A 35 -0.50 -34.52 30.00
C LYS A 35 -0.03 -33.51 28.95
N ILE A 36 1.28 -33.41 28.74
CA ILE A 36 1.86 -32.52 27.71
C ILE A 36 1.52 -33.02 26.32
N ASP A 37 1.66 -34.32 26.10
CA ASP A 37 1.37 -34.95 24.82
C ASP A 37 -0.12 -34.78 24.45
N GLU A 38 -1.03 -34.97 25.40
CA GLU A 38 -2.46 -34.67 25.24
C GLU A 38 -2.73 -33.20 24.90
N PHE A 39 -2.05 -32.27 25.57
CA PHE A 39 -2.23 -30.85 25.32
C PHE A 39 -1.68 -30.40 23.97
N ILE A 40 -0.58 -30.97 23.50
CA ILE A 40 -0.09 -30.77 22.12
C ILE A 40 -1.15 -31.21 21.11
N GLN A 41 -1.81 -32.35 21.35
CA GLN A 41 -2.91 -32.79 20.49
C GLN A 41 -4.11 -31.83 20.56
N GLU A 42 -4.47 -31.31 21.74
CA GLU A 42 -5.52 -30.28 21.90
C GLU A 42 -5.22 -29.05 21.01
N ILE A 43 -4.00 -28.52 21.04
CA ILE A 43 -3.62 -27.35 20.20
C ILE A 43 -3.70 -27.67 18.71
N ARG A 44 -3.24 -28.86 18.29
CA ARG A 44 -3.28 -29.28 16.87
C ARG A 44 -4.72 -29.38 16.31
N LEU A 45 -5.73 -29.61 17.16
CA LEU A 45 -7.14 -29.61 16.73
C LEU A 45 -7.65 -28.20 16.37
N ASN A 46 -6.99 -27.15 16.86
CA ASN A 46 -7.32 -25.75 16.60
C ASN A 46 -6.77 -25.23 15.26
N ILE A 47 -6.10 -26.06 14.45
CA ILE A 47 -5.66 -25.68 13.10
C ILE A 47 -6.88 -25.32 12.24
N GLU A 48 -6.85 -24.17 11.59
CA GLU A 48 -7.93 -23.63 10.76
C GLU A 48 -7.52 -23.37 9.31
N ASN A 49 -6.22 -23.41 9.00
CA ASN A 49 -5.70 -23.29 7.64
C ASN A 49 -4.57 -24.29 7.36
N TYR A 50 -4.35 -24.57 6.07
CA TYR A 50 -3.27 -25.46 5.62
C TYR A 50 -1.87 -24.97 6.00
N ASN A 51 -1.69 -23.66 6.19
CA ASN A 51 -0.42 -23.03 6.50
C ASN A 51 -0.27 -22.66 7.98
N ASP A 52 -1.18 -23.07 8.85
CA ASP A 52 -1.03 -22.87 10.29
C ASP A 52 0.16 -23.67 10.82
N ILE A 53 0.76 -23.17 11.89
CA ILE A 53 1.89 -23.78 12.55
C ILE A 53 1.46 -25.10 13.20
N ILE A 54 2.28 -26.13 12.97
CA ILE A 54 2.12 -27.41 13.63
C ILE A 54 2.82 -27.35 14.99
N PHE A 55 2.03 -27.12 16.05
CA PHE A 55 2.54 -27.12 17.42
C PHE A 55 3.07 -28.50 17.81
N GLU A 56 4.29 -28.60 18.33
CA GLU A 56 4.89 -29.90 18.67
C GLU A 56 5.81 -29.89 19.89
N TRP A 57 6.14 -31.09 20.37
CA TRP A 57 7.24 -31.27 21.30
C TRP A 57 8.56 -31.26 20.53
N ILE A 58 9.50 -30.45 20.99
CA ILE A 58 10.81 -30.28 20.34
C ILE A 58 11.89 -30.79 21.31
N PRO A 59 12.56 -31.92 21.03
CA PRO A 59 13.65 -32.40 21.86
C PRO A 59 14.75 -31.34 22.04
N TYR A 60 15.30 -31.17 23.25
CA TYR A 60 16.26 -30.09 23.52
C TYR A 60 17.56 -30.19 22.71
N ASN A 61 17.97 -31.40 22.34
CA ASN A 61 19.12 -31.65 21.47
C ASN A 61 18.93 -31.20 20.01
N GLN A 62 17.74 -30.69 19.66
CA GLN A 62 17.45 -30.10 18.35
C GLN A 62 17.85 -28.62 18.25
N PHE A 63 18.38 -28.03 19.32
CA PHE A 63 18.81 -26.63 19.34
C PHE A 63 20.33 -26.49 19.31
N ASN A 64 20.83 -25.82 18.28
CA ASN A 64 22.23 -25.40 18.15
C ASN A 64 22.38 -23.88 18.32
N ASP A 65 23.62 -23.42 18.50
CA ASP A 65 23.97 -22.00 18.58
C ASP A 65 23.13 -21.18 19.59
N ILE A 66 22.85 -21.78 20.76
CA ILE A 66 22.04 -21.16 21.79
C ILE A 66 22.75 -19.92 22.36
N LYS A 67 22.14 -18.75 22.16
CA LYS A 67 22.64 -17.45 22.62
C LYS A 67 21.61 -16.78 23.50
N LYS A 68 22.04 -16.36 24.68
CA LYS A 68 21.19 -15.61 25.62
C LYS A 68 20.94 -14.20 25.08
N VAL A 69 19.67 -13.80 25.02
CA VAL A 69 19.24 -12.48 24.52
C VAL A 69 18.87 -11.56 25.68
N LYS A 70 17.99 -12.04 26.57
CA LYS A 70 17.49 -11.25 27.71
C LYS A 70 17.25 -12.17 28.90
N LYS A 71 17.55 -11.69 30.11
CA LYS A 71 17.15 -12.33 31.36
C LYS A 71 16.18 -11.42 32.10
N SER A 72 15.06 -11.98 32.54
CA SER A 72 14.18 -11.40 33.54
C SER A 72 14.18 -12.29 34.79
N ASP A 73 13.45 -11.86 35.81
CA ASP A 73 13.30 -12.62 37.05
C ASP A 73 12.55 -13.94 36.80
N SER A 74 11.53 -13.93 35.94
CA SER A 74 10.66 -15.08 35.65
C SER A 74 11.12 -15.96 34.50
N ALA A 75 11.86 -15.43 33.53
CA ALA A 75 12.25 -16.18 32.35
C ALA A 75 13.58 -15.71 31.76
N THR A 76 14.23 -16.59 31.01
CA THR A 76 15.39 -16.23 30.20
C THR A 76 15.07 -16.49 28.73
N LEU A 77 15.21 -15.46 27.90
CA LEU A 77 15.04 -15.53 26.45
C LEU A 77 16.37 -15.87 25.79
N TYR A 78 16.33 -16.88 24.93
CA TYR A 78 17.44 -17.30 24.08
C TYR A 78 17.04 -17.22 22.60
N SER A 79 18.05 -17.12 21.74
CA SER A 79 17.94 -17.40 20.31
C SER A 79 18.74 -18.65 20.00
N ALA A 80 18.29 -19.46 19.05
CA ALA A 80 18.94 -20.70 18.66
C ALA A 80 18.61 -21.06 17.21
N ILE A 81 19.32 -22.04 16.67
CA ILE A 81 18.98 -22.71 15.40
C ILE A 81 18.27 -24.02 15.75
N TRP A 82 17.05 -24.18 15.27
CA TRP A 82 16.32 -25.44 15.33
C TRP A 82 16.70 -26.31 14.13
N ILE A 83 17.44 -27.39 14.38
CA ILE A 83 18.07 -28.26 13.36
C ILE A 83 17.00 -28.88 12.45
N ASP A 84 16.07 -29.65 13.03
CA ASP A 84 14.96 -30.24 12.26
C ASP A 84 14.03 -29.16 11.67
N GLY A 85 13.83 -28.07 12.42
CA GLY A 85 13.00 -26.94 12.02
C GLY A 85 11.50 -27.22 11.87
N SER A 86 10.71 -26.20 11.51
CA SER A 86 9.25 -26.30 11.50
C SER A 86 8.71 -27.12 10.33
N LEU A 87 7.58 -27.80 10.57
CA LEU A 87 6.85 -28.53 9.54
C LEU A 87 5.90 -27.60 8.78
N LYS A 88 6.06 -27.47 7.46
CA LYS A 88 5.20 -26.63 6.60
C LYS A 88 4.55 -27.43 5.48
N TYR A 89 3.34 -27.01 5.10
CA TYR A 89 2.62 -27.56 3.95
C TYR A 89 3.04 -26.82 2.68
N VAL A 90 3.79 -27.48 1.80
CA VAL A 90 4.41 -26.87 0.62
C VAL A 90 3.92 -27.55 -0.66
N LEU A 91 3.78 -26.78 -1.73
CA LEU A 91 3.46 -27.28 -3.06
C LEU A 91 4.74 -27.73 -3.76
N ASN A 92 4.86 -29.03 -4.05
CA ASN A 92 6.01 -29.60 -4.74
C ASN A 92 5.54 -30.31 -6.01
N LYS A 93 5.94 -29.79 -7.18
CA LYS A 93 5.72 -30.41 -8.51
C LYS A 93 4.33 -31.04 -8.69
N GLU A 94 3.28 -30.26 -8.39
CA GLU A 94 1.85 -30.59 -8.52
C GLU A 94 1.15 -31.23 -7.30
N GLU A 95 1.86 -31.58 -6.23
CA GLU A 95 1.24 -32.12 -5.00
C GLU A 95 1.64 -31.33 -3.76
N TYR A 96 0.67 -31.10 -2.87
CA TYR A 96 0.95 -30.50 -1.57
C TYR A 96 1.35 -31.57 -0.55
N LYS A 97 2.48 -31.37 0.12
CA LYS A 97 2.98 -32.27 1.16
C LYS A 97 3.65 -31.51 2.31
N TYR A 98 3.79 -32.19 3.44
CA TYR A 98 4.54 -31.65 4.57
C TYR A 98 6.04 -31.84 4.36
N GLU A 99 6.78 -30.77 4.50
CA GLU A 99 8.25 -30.77 4.53
C GLU A 99 8.72 -30.02 5.78
N ARG A 100 9.82 -30.49 6.38
CA ARG A 100 10.50 -29.74 7.44
C ARG A 100 11.41 -28.69 6.81
N ILE A 101 11.45 -27.51 7.40
CA ILE A 101 12.35 -26.42 7.00
C ILE A 101 13.53 -26.40 7.97
N PRO A 102 14.64 -27.07 7.65
CA PRO A 102 15.76 -27.21 8.58
C PRO A 102 16.46 -25.87 8.85
N ASP A 103 17.28 -25.87 9.89
CA ASP A 103 18.15 -24.76 10.30
C ASP A 103 17.37 -23.45 10.55
N GLU A 104 16.16 -23.58 11.09
CA GLU A 104 15.29 -22.44 11.34
C GLU A 104 15.72 -21.70 12.60
N LYS A 105 16.09 -20.42 12.46
CA LYS A 105 16.36 -19.56 13.62
C LYS A 105 15.08 -19.30 14.41
N VAL A 106 15.08 -19.68 15.68
CA VAL A 106 13.96 -19.58 16.63
C VAL A 106 14.37 -18.77 17.86
N PHE A 107 13.37 -18.30 18.59
CA PHE A 107 13.55 -17.81 19.95
C PHE A 107 12.89 -18.78 20.90
N PHE A 108 13.47 -19.00 22.06
CA PHE A 108 12.76 -19.74 23.08
C PHE A 108 12.90 -19.12 24.46
N LYS A 109 11.77 -19.09 25.17
CA LYS A 109 11.63 -18.55 26.51
C LYS A 109 11.73 -19.70 27.49
N CYS A 110 12.86 -19.78 28.20
CA CYS A 110 13.05 -20.72 29.29
C CYS A 110 12.38 -20.15 30.54
N LEU A 111 11.42 -20.88 31.10
CA LEU A 111 10.69 -20.49 32.30
C LEU A 111 11.52 -20.92 33.52
N ASN A 112 12.12 -19.97 34.22
CA ASN A 112 13.07 -20.28 35.30
C ASN A 112 12.36 -20.99 36.47
N ASN A 113 12.95 -22.07 36.99
CA ASN A 113 12.39 -22.87 38.10
C ASN A 113 10.99 -23.45 37.81
N SER A 114 10.74 -23.80 36.56
CA SER A 114 9.43 -24.26 36.09
C SER A 114 9.12 -25.72 36.42
N GLN A 115 10.04 -26.43 37.08
CA GLN A 115 9.78 -27.76 37.64
C GLN A 115 8.53 -27.80 38.54
N ASN A 116 8.23 -26.69 39.22
CA ASN A 116 7.09 -26.54 40.12
C ASN A 116 5.91 -25.78 39.50
N ILE A 117 6.01 -25.32 38.25
CA ILE A 117 4.89 -24.65 37.58
C ILE A 117 3.75 -25.65 37.45
N ILE A 118 2.57 -25.24 37.90
CA ILE A 118 1.36 -26.04 37.75
C ILE A 118 1.08 -26.13 36.24
N PHE A 119 0.90 -27.35 35.72
CA PHE A 119 0.63 -27.59 34.29
C PHE A 119 -0.46 -26.67 33.70
N ASN A 120 -1.47 -26.32 34.49
CA ASN A 120 -2.53 -25.38 34.09
C ASN A 120 -2.02 -23.95 33.86
N GLU A 121 -1.03 -23.48 34.60
CA GLU A 121 -0.40 -22.17 34.39
C GLU A 121 0.38 -22.16 33.06
N LEU A 122 1.18 -23.20 32.80
CA LEU A 122 1.88 -23.38 31.52
C LEU A 122 0.88 -23.41 30.34
N LYS A 123 -0.22 -24.14 30.50
CA LYS A 123 -1.30 -24.21 29.52
C LYS A 123 -1.93 -22.85 29.25
N ASN A 124 -2.22 -22.08 30.29
CA ASN A 124 -2.77 -20.72 30.15
C ASN A 124 -1.80 -19.78 29.47
N GLU A 125 -0.50 -19.85 29.80
CA GLU A 125 0.52 -19.08 29.12
C GLU A 125 0.59 -19.43 27.63
N ILE A 126 0.60 -20.71 27.28
CA ILE A 126 0.66 -21.16 25.87
C ILE A 126 -0.56 -20.71 25.07
N LYS A 127 -1.76 -20.74 25.66
CA LYS A 127 -3.01 -20.29 25.01
C LYS A 127 -3.03 -18.80 24.68
N SER A 128 -2.12 -18.00 25.23
CA SER A 128 -1.98 -16.58 24.88
C SER A 128 -1.26 -16.33 23.55
N TYR A 129 -0.67 -17.37 22.96
CA TYR A 129 0.05 -17.30 21.70
C TYR A 129 -0.74 -17.95 20.55
N SER A 130 -0.38 -17.61 19.31
CA SER A 130 -1.10 -18.05 18.12
C SER A 130 -0.29 -19.08 17.33
N ILE A 131 -1.00 -20.03 16.72
CA ILE A 131 -0.45 -20.92 15.68
C ILE A 131 -0.91 -20.49 14.28
N ASN A 132 -1.84 -19.54 14.18
CA ASN A 132 -2.41 -19.10 12.92
C ASN A 132 -1.48 -18.08 12.25
N VAL A 133 -0.97 -18.41 11.06
CA VAL A 133 -0.02 -17.57 10.32
C VAL A 133 -0.70 -16.44 9.56
N ARG A 134 -1.99 -16.58 9.23
CA ARG A 134 -2.78 -15.57 8.50
C ARG A 134 -3.39 -14.50 9.41
N GLU A 135 -3.31 -14.69 10.72
CA GLU A 135 -3.82 -13.75 11.69
C GLU A 135 -2.89 -12.53 11.75
N TYR A 136 -3.34 -11.42 11.15
CA TYR A 136 -2.65 -10.12 11.07
C TYR A 136 -2.67 -9.36 12.41
N ASN A 137 -2.37 -10.04 13.51
CA ASN A 137 -2.24 -9.43 14.82
C ASN A 137 -0.82 -9.55 15.37
N ASP A 138 -0.52 -8.68 16.34
CA ASP A 138 0.76 -8.68 17.05
C ASP A 138 0.83 -9.81 18.12
N ILE A 139 0.20 -10.96 17.88
CA ILE A 139 0.32 -12.12 18.76
C ILE A 139 1.53 -12.97 18.31
N PRO A 140 2.49 -13.24 19.20
CA PRO A 140 3.63 -14.11 18.91
C PRO A 140 3.20 -15.48 18.40
N LYS A 141 3.91 -15.98 17.39
CA LYS A 141 3.65 -17.30 16.83
C LYS A 141 4.53 -18.36 17.49
N ILE A 142 3.91 -19.40 18.03
CA ILE A 142 4.56 -20.44 18.83
C ILE A 142 4.67 -21.76 18.06
N TYR A 143 5.87 -22.34 18.02
CA TYR A 143 6.16 -23.63 17.36
C TYR A 143 5.95 -24.82 18.29
N GLY A 144 6.17 -24.67 19.59
CA GLY A 144 6.12 -25.83 20.46
C GLY A 144 6.61 -25.63 21.86
N ILE A 145 6.74 -26.75 22.56
CA ILE A 145 7.29 -26.87 23.90
C ILE A 145 8.54 -27.74 23.84
N SER A 146 9.53 -27.38 24.64
CA SER A 146 10.69 -28.20 24.92
C SER A 146 10.94 -28.22 26.44
N GLN A 147 11.95 -28.96 26.87
CA GLN A 147 12.39 -28.98 28.25
C GLN A 147 13.91 -29.00 28.29
N ASN A 148 14.51 -28.09 29.06
CA ASN A 148 15.95 -28.03 29.25
C ASN A 148 16.49 -29.37 29.78
N SER A 149 17.54 -29.91 29.15
CA SER A 149 18.11 -31.21 29.56
C SER A 149 18.65 -31.20 30.99
N ASP A 150 19.17 -30.07 31.44
CA ASP A 150 19.94 -29.94 32.66
C ASP A 150 19.04 -29.44 33.80
N THR A 151 18.34 -28.32 33.57
CA THR A 151 17.49 -27.71 34.60
C THR A 151 16.09 -28.29 34.65
N LYS A 152 15.68 -29.10 33.67
CA LYS A 152 14.30 -29.61 33.54
C LYS A 152 13.22 -28.53 33.43
N ASP A 153 13.62 -27.28 33.23
CA ASP A 153 12.70 -26.17 33.01
C ASP A 153 12.02 -26.29 31.64
N TYR A 154 10.74 -25.97 31.58
CA TYR A 154 9.99 -25.87 30.33
C TYR A 154 10.44 -24.68 29.50
N ILE A 155 10.46 -24.91 28.21
CA ILE A 155 10.91 -23.97 27.19
C ILE A 155 9.75 -23.79 26.20
N LEU A 156 9.35 -22.55 25.98
CA LEU A 156 8.39 -22.20 24.93
C LEU A 156 9.15 -21.76 23.69
N VAL A 157 8.88 -22.38 22.54
CA VAL A 157 9.64 -22.16 21.30
C VAL A 157 8.81 -21.34 20.33
N PHE A 158 9.34 -20.20 19.90
CA PHE A 158 8.68 -19.20 19.08
C PHE A 158 9.37 -19.01 17.74
N SER A 159 8.57 -18.55 16.77
CA SER A 159 9.06 -17.96 15.53
C SER A 159 9.88 -16.67 15.78
N LYS A 160 10.31 -16.00 14.70
CA LYS A 160 11.11 -14.76 14.76
C LYS A 160 10.30 -13.53 15.22
N CYS A 161 9.69 -13.57 16.40
CA CYS A 161 8.82 -12.53 16.94
C CYS A 161 9.49 -11.61 17.98
N PHE A 162 10.72 -11.91 18.41
CA PHE A 162 11.45 -11.10 19.39
C PHE A 162 12.60 -10.32 18.74
N CYS A 163 12.84 -9.12 19.27
CA CYS A 163 13.92 -8.25 18.86
C CYS A 163 15.27 -8.80 19.31
N GLU A 164 16.19 -8.95 18.35
CA GLU A 164 17.55 -9.42 18.64
C GLU A 164 18.37 -8.43 19.47
N LYS A 165 18.03 -7.13 19.41
CA LYS A 165 18.74 -6.06 20.13
C LYS A 165 18.36 -6.00 21.61
N CYS A 166 17.07 -6.10 21.95
CA CYS A 166 16.59 -5.91 23.34
C CYS A 166 15.88 -7.12 23.94
N GLY A 167 15.53 -8.13 23.15
CA GLY A 167 14.77 -9.31 23.59
C GLY A 167 13.30 -9.06 23.89
N ASP A 168 12.78 -7.84 23.68
CA ASP A 168 11.33 -7.61 23.72
C ASP A 168 10.69 -8.04 22.42
N GLN A 169 9.37 -8.27 22.45
CA GLN A 169 8.61 -8.55 21.25
C GLN A 169 8.73 -7.38 20.25
N TYR A 170 8.80 -7.67 18.95
CA TYR A 170 8.70 -6.61 17.95
C TYR A 170 7.36 -5.88 18.07
N THR A 171 7.39 -4.56 17.87
CA THR A 171 6.18 -3.74 17.80
C THR A 171 5.40 -4.03 16.54
N ASP A 172 6.11 -4.27 15.44
CA ASP A 172 5.54 -4.83 14.22
C ASP A 172 6.20 -6.18 13.95
N LEU A 173 5.45 -7.26 14.13
CA LEU A 173 5.96 -8.62 13.96
C LEU A 173 6.33 -8.93 12.51
N TRP A 174 5.59 -8.40 11.54
CA TRP A 174 5.75 -8.73 10.12
C TRP A 174 7.01 -8.09 9.56
N TYR A 175 7.22 -6.82 9.90
CA TYR A 175 8.37 -6.03 9.46
C TYR A 175 9.52 -6.03 10.46
N ARG A 176 9.43 -6.84 11.53
CA ARG A 176 10.45 -6.99 12.58
C ARG A 176 10.95 -5.64 13.10
N TRP A 177 10.04 -4.70 13.25
CA TRP A 177 10.38 -3.36 13.71
C TRP A 177 10.15 -3.24 15.21
N CYS A 178 11.17 -2.76 15.92
CA CYS A 178 11.13 -2.64 17.38
C CYS A 178 11.15 -1.16 17.77
N LYS A 179 9.99 -0.62 18.13
CA LYS A 179 9.82 0.79 18.50
C LYS A 179 10.75 1.23 19.64
N PRO A 180 10.89 0.48 20.77
CA PRO A 180 11.84 0.85 21.82
C PRO A 180 13.28 0.92 21.33
N CYS A 181 13.72 -0.06 20.53
CA CYS A 181 15.07 -0.06 19.96
C CYS A 181 15.27 1.12 19.00
N GLN A 182 14.28 1.42 18.16
CA GLN A 182 14.36 2.54 17.23
C GLN A 182 14.45 3.88 17.98
N LYS A 183 13.59 4.11 18.98
CA LYS A 183 13.66 5.33 19.80
C LYS A 183 14.99 5.44 20.54
N ASN A 184 15.56 4.34 21.02
CA ASN A 184 16.87 4.33 21.66
C ASN A 184 18.01 4.65 20.67
N GLU A 185 17.96 4.10 19.46
CA GLU A 185 18.92 4.39 18.39
C GLU A 185 18.87 5.87 17.98
N LEU A 186 17.67 6.45 17.88
CA LEU A 186 17.50 7.88 17.62
C LEU A 186 18.11 8.73 18.74
N LYS A 187 17.83 8.40 20.01
CA LYS A 187 18.42 9.10 21.17
C LYS A 187 19.94 9.12 21.15
N GLN A 188 20.56 8.01 20.76
CA GLN A 188 22.02 7.91 20.66
C GLN A 188 22.59 8.81 19.54
N ASN A 189 21.78 9.13 18.53
CA ASN A 189 22.18 9.89 17.36
C ASN A 189 21.72 11.36 17.38
N PHE A 190 21.11 11.85 18.47
CA PHE A 190 20.63 13.23 18.56
C PHE A 190 21.71 14.29 18.24
N ALA A 191 22.96 14.05 18.62
CA ALA A 191 24.07 14.95 18.32
C ALA A 191 24.37 15.07 16.81
N ASN A 192 24.02 14.07 16.00
CA ASN A 192 24.29 14.04 14.57
C ASN A 192 23.33 14.95 13.76
N TRP A 193 22.23 15.40 14.38
CA TRP A 193 21.22 16.24 13.75
C TRP A 193 21.03 17.58 14.47
N SER A 194 22.08 18.08 15.13
CA SER A 194 22.03 19.39 15.78
C SER A 194 22.07 20.52 14.74
N SER A 195 21.15 21.46 14.90
CA SER A 195 21.07 22.73 14.17
C SER A 195 21.97 23.82 14.76
N GLY A 196 22.52 23.59 15.97
CA GLY A 196 23.12 24.64 16.79
C GLY A 196 22.10 25.54 17.51
N ASN A 197 20.79 25.38 17.25
CA ASN A 197 19.72 26.03 17.99
C ASN A 197 19.03 25.03 18.92
N LYS A 198 19.21 25.23 20.23
CA LYS A 198 18.66 24.33 21.25
C LYS A 198 17.15 24.09 21.14
N LYS A 199 16.34 25.12 20.83
CA LYS A 199 14.88 24.97 20.73
C LYS A 199 14.46 24.13 19.52
N ILE A 200 15.14 24.32 18.40
CA ILE A 200 14.91 23.52 17.19
C ILE A 200 15.34 22.07 17.40
N ASP A 201 16.49 21.88 18.05
CA ASP A 201 17.00 20.55 18.36
C ASP A 201 16.05 19.79 19.30
N GLU A 202 15.56 20.45 20.36
CA GLU A 202 14.55 19.89 21.28
C GLU A 202 13.26 19.51 20.53
N PHE A 203 12.80 20.35 19.60
CA PHE A 203 11.61 20.09 18.80
C PHE A 203 11.80 18.92 17.83
N ILE A 204 12.93 18.83 17.13
CA ILE A 204 13.26 17.70 16.26
C ILE A 204 13.30 16.40 17.07
N GLN A 205 13.92 16.43 18.26
CA GLN A 205 13.96 15.28 19.17
C GLN A 205 12.56 14.85 19.64
N GLU A 206 11.67 15.80 19.96
CA GLU A 206 10.27 15.52 20.28
C GLU A 206 9.58 14.76 19.12
N MET A 207 9.71 15.24 17.89
CA MET A 207 9.14 14.58 16.71
C MET A 207 9.72 13.16 16.50
N GLN A 208 11.04 13.00 16.62
CA GLN A 208 11.71 11.71 16.51
C GLN A 208 11.27 10.71 17.59
N LEU A 209 10.95 11.19 18.80
CA LEU A 209 10.43 10.37 19.89
C LEU A 209 8.94 10.07 19.77
N ASN A 210 8.21 10.74 18.88
CA ASN A 210 6.80 10.52 18.60
C ASN A 210 6.54 9.50 17.48
N ILE A 211 7.57 8.85 16.94
CA ILE A 211 7.38 7.77 15.96
C ILE A 211 6.66 6.56 16.58
N GLU A 212 5.74 6.01 15.81
CA GLU A 212 4.85 4.91 16.19
C GLU A 212 4.92 3.74 15.20
N SER A 213 5.42 3.97 13.98
CA SER A 213 5.55 2.96 12.93
C SER A 213 6.89 3.04 12.19
N HIS A 214 7.32 1.93 11.56
CA HIS A 214 8.44 1.90 10.61
C HIS A 214 8.18 2.75 9.34
N TYR A 215 6.92 3.10 9.09
CA TYR A 215 6.51 4.00 8.00
C TYR A 215 6.60 5.48 8.36
N ASP A 216 6.88 5.81 9.62
CA ASP A 216 7.06 7.20 10.02
C ASP A 216 8.42 7.73 9.55
N ILE A 217 8.38 8.94 8.99
CA ILE A 217 9.54 9.70 8.55
C ILE A 217 10.31 10.18 9.78
N ILE A 218 11.60 9.93 9.77
CA ILE A 218 12.53 10.47 10.77
C ILE A 218 12.86 11.91 10.37
N VAL A 219 12.13 12.86 10.98
CA VAL A 219 12.39 14.29 10.82
C VAL A 219 13.78 14.62 11.38
N LYS A 220 14.58 15.37 10.62
CA LYS A 220 15.96 15.73 11.01
C LYS A 220 16.33 17.15 10.63
N TRP A 221 17.42 17.64 11.21
CA TRP A 221 18.09 18.83 10.68
C TRP A 221 18.80 18.47 9.38
N ILE A 222 18.58 19.26 8.34
CA ILE A 222 19.15 19.06 7.01
C ILE A 222 20.03 20.27 6.69
N PRO A 223 21.36 20.10 6.64
CA PRO A 223 22.27 21.17 6.25
C PRO A 223 21.91 21.75 4.88
N TYR A 224 21.95 23.08 4.72
CA TYR A 224 21.53 23.75 3.48
C TYR A 224 22.31 23.31 2.24
N ASN A 225 23.57 22.89 2.40
CA ASN A 225 24.40 22.37 1.31
C ASN A 225 23.97 20.98 0.79
N GLN A 226 22.93 20.38 1.38
CA GLN A 226 22.32 19.13 0.91
C GLN A 226 21.30 19.32 -0.22
N PHE A 227 21.03 20.58 -0.60
CA PHE A 227 20.05 20.91 -1.64
C PHE A 227 20.74 21.37 -2.92
N ASN A 228 20.46 20.64 -4.01
CA ASN A 228 20.86 20.98 -5.37
C ASN A 228 19.67 21.47 -6.19
N ASP A 229 19.96 22.12 -7.32
CA ASP A 229 18.96 22.57 -8.30
C ASP A 229 17.81 23.38 -7.70
N ILE A 230 18.14 24.24 -6.73
CA ILE A 230 17.15 25.09 -6.06
C ILE A 230 16.55 26.07 -7.07
N LYS A 231 15.24 25.99 -7.28
CA LYS A 231 14.47 26.87 -8.17
C LYS A 231 13.34 27.52 -7.39
N GLU A 232 13.35 28.84 -7.29
CA GLU A 232 12.23 29.60 -6.72
C GLU A 232 10.99 29.39 -7.60
N VAL A 233 9.89 29.00 -6.97
CA VAL A 233 8.61 28.72 -7.65
C VAL A 233 7.61 29.83 -7.34
N ARG A 234 7.57 30.27 -6.09
CA ARG A 234 6.64 31.31 -5.63
C ARG A 234 7.24 32.07 -4.45
N LYS A 235 7.04 33.38 -4.44
CA LYS A 235 7.41 34.25 -3.34
C LYS A 235 6.19 35.01 -2.84
N SER A 236 6.01 35.06 -1.53
CA SER A 236 5.05 35.92 -0.84
C SER A 236 5.77 36.70 0.27
N ASP A 237 5.05 37.63 0.89
CA ASP A 237 5.56 38.39 2.04
C ASP A 237 5.93 37.47 3.22
N SER A 238 5.17 36.38 3.40
CA SER A 238 5.34 35.44 4.52
C SER A 238 6.34 34.32 4.25
N ALA A 239 6.44 33.82 3.02
CA ALA A 239 7.30 32.68 2.71
C ALA A 239 7.76 32.66 1.25
N THR A 240 8.90 32.04 1.03
CA THR A 240 9.42 31.71 -0.30
C THR A 240 9.36 30.20 -0.50
N LEU A 241 8.68 29.74 -1.55
CA LEU A 241 8.59 28.34 -1.96
C LEU A 241 9.56 28.08 -3.10
N SER A 242 10.41 27.08 -2.92
CA SER A 242 11.35 26.62 -3.93
C SER A 242 11.25 25.11 -4.12
N SER A 243 11.55 24.62 -5.31
CA SER A 243 11.80 23.19 -5.55
C SER A 243 13.30 22.92 -5.49
N ALA A 244 13.70 21.75 -5.00
CA ALA A 244 15.09 21.33 -4.93
C ALA A 244 15.23 19.80 -5.01
N ILE A 245 16.46 19.34 -5.25
CA ILE A 245 16.86 17.95 -5.09
C ILE A 245 17.61 17.83 -3.76
N TRP A 246 17.14 16.96 -2.89
CA TRP A 246 17.83 16.62 -1.66
C TRP A 246 18.78 15.45 -1.88
N ILE A 247 20.09 15.73 -1.90
CA ILE A 247 21.16 14.78 -2.26
C ILE A 247 21.09 13.51 -1.40
N ASP A 248 21.13 13.69 -0.08
CA ASP A 248 21.16 12.63 0.90
C ASP A 248 19.83 11.87 1.05
N GLY A 249 18.73 12.57 0.76
CA GLY A 249 17.38 12.04 0.87
C GLY A 249 16.87 11.63 2.26
N PRO A 250 15.60 11.19 2.33
CA PRO A 250 14.99 10.70 3.55
C PRO A 250 15.54 9.31 3.93
N LEU A 251 15.43 8.98 5.22
CA LEU A 251 15.61 7.61 5.71
C LEU A 251 14.26 6.90 5.64
N ARG A 252 14.22 5.72 5.03
CA ARG A 252 13.03 4.85 4.97
C ARG A 252 13.37 3.47 5.46
N TYR A 253 12.45 2.84 6.19
CA TYR A 253 12.61 1.46 6.59
C TYR A 253 12.38 0.53 5.39
N ASP A 254 13.42 -0.19 5.01
CA ASP A 254 13.36 -1.26 4.04
C ASP A 254 12.86 -2.54 4.72
N VAL A 255 11.75 -3.05 4.20
CA VAL A 255 11.02 -4.20 4.76
C VAL A 255 11.64 -5.54 4.35
N ASP A 256 12.45 -5.58 3.30
CA ASP A 256 13.08 -6.79 2.79
C ASP A 256 14.36 -7.09 3.58
N ILE A 257 15.11 -6.05 3.96
CA ILE A 257 16.34 -6.19 4.77
C ILE A 257 16.18 -5.80 6.24
N TYR A 258 15.01 -5.30 6.65
CA TYR A 258 14.65 -4.90 8.02
C TYR A 258 15.55 -3.80 8.61
N LYS A 259 15.89 -2.78 7.81
CA LYS A 259 16.80 -1.68 8.20
C LYS A 259 16.40 -0.37 7.54
N TYR A 260 16.83 0.76 8.12
CA TYR A 260 16.67 2.05 7.48
C TYR A 260 17.74 2.28 6.41
N GLU A 261 17.30 2.69 5.23
CA GLU A 261 18.16 3.08 4.12
C GLU A 261 17.85 4.51 3.68
N ARG A 262 18.85 5.15 3.04
CA ARG A 262 18.67 6.47 2.44
C ARG A 262 18.12 6.34 1.03
N ILE A 263 17.19 7.21 0.69
CA ILE A 263 16.66 7.32 -0.67
C ILE A 263 17.23 8.60 -1.30
N PRO A 264 18.41 8.56 -1.94
CA PRO A 264 19.09 9.74 -2.43
C PRO A 264 18.30 10.44 -3.55
N ASP A 265 18.67 11.68 -3.82
CA ASP A 265 18.14 12.52 -4.91
C ASP A 265 16.61 12.72 -4.87
N GLU A 266 16.05 12.74 -3.66
CA GLU A 266 14.62 12.96 -3.45
C GLU A 266 14.25 14.40 -3.82
N LYS A 267 13.16 14.56 -4.58
CA LYS A 267 12.67 15.88 -4.97
C LYS A 267 11.81 16.45 -3.85
N VAL A 268 12.18 17.64 -3.37
CA VAL A 268 11.55 18.27 -2.22
C VAL A 268 11.09 19.68 -2.55
N VAL A 269 10.11 20.16 -1.78
CA VAL A 269 9.74 21.56 -1.72
C VAL A 269 10.34 22.18 -0.46
N LEU A 270 11.03 23.30 -0.64
CA LEU A 270 11.61 24.11 0.43
C LEU A 270 10.68 25.28 0.70
N LYS A 271 10.06 25.30 1.87
CA LYS A 271 9.27 26.44 2.36
C LYS A 271 10.11 27.28 3.32
N CYS A 272 10.73 28.33 2.80
CA CYS A 272 11.52 29.28 3.58
C CYS A 272 10.58 30.31 4.22
N LEU A 273 10.56 30.40 5.54
CA LEU A 273 9.72 31.37 6.26
C LEU A 273 10.48 32.69 6.41
N ASN A 274 10.00 33.76 5.77
CA ASN A 274 10.72 35.03 5.72
C ASN A 274 10.79 35.67 7.11
N ASN A 275 11.94 36.25 7.47
CA ASN A 275 12.19 36.90 8.76
C ASN A 275 11.99 35.96 9.97
N SER A 276 12.20 34.65 9.78
CA SER A 276 11.98 33.63 10.81
C SER A 276 13.06 33.58 11.88
N GLN A 277 14.12 34.38 11.75
CA GLN A 277 15.06 34.64 12.83
C GLN A 277 14.38 35.16 14.11
N ASN A 278 13.33 35.97 13.95
CA ASN A 278 12.57 36.59 15.03
C ASN A 278 11.27 35.85 15.36
N ILE A 279 10.89 34.86 14.54
CA ILE A 279 9.68 34.07 14.76
C ILE A 279 9.87 33.24 16.03
N ILE A 280 8.91 33.36 16.93
CA ILE A 280 8.84 32.57 18.16
C ILE A 280 8.79 31.10 17.73
N SER A 281 9.67 30.27 18.27
CA SER A 281 9.72 28.81 18.07
C SER A 281 8.34 28.16 17.94
N ASN A 282 7.35 28.66 18.69
CA ASN A 282 5.97 28.19 18.71
C ASN A 282 5.23 28.31 17.36
N GLU A 283 5.40 29.40 16.60
CA GLU A 283 4.73 29.56 15.29
C GLU A 283 5.28 28.57 14.27
N LEU A 284 6.61 28.46 14.18
CA LEU A 284 7.29 27.45 13.36
C LEU A 284 6.86 26.03 13.77
N THR A 285 6.84 25.73 15.08
CA THR A 285 6.39 24.44 15.61
C THR A 285 4.93 24.14 15.26
N ASN A 286 4.03 25.11 15.36
CA ASN A 286 2.61 24.93 15.01
C ASN A 286 2.43 24.69 13.52
N GLU A 287 3.14 25.44 12.68
CA GLU A 287 3.18 25.21 11.24
C GLU A 287 3.65 23.79 10.93
N ILE A 288 4.74 23.34 11.55
CA ILE A 288 5.31 22.00 11.33
C ILE A 288 4.34 20.90 11.77
N LYS A 289 3.65 21.06 12.91
CA LYS A 289 2.68 20.09 13.43
C LYS A 289 1.49 19.84 12.49
N SER A 290 1.27 20.72 11.50
CA SER A 290 0.24 20.51 10.46
C SER A 290 0.65 19.50 9.39
N TYR A 291 1.94 19.16 9.29
CA TYR A 291 2.47 18.20 8.32
C TYR A 291 2.51 16.77 8.89
N SER A 292 2.40 15.79 8.00
CA SER A 292 2.42 14.39 8.38
C SER A 292 3.84 13.84 8.37
N ILE A 293 4.12 12.95 9.32
CA ILE A 293 5.32 12.11 9.28
C ILE A 293 5.02 10.72 8.72
N ASN A 294 3.76 10.31 8.59
CA ASN A 294 3.42 8.99 8.08
C ASN A 294 3.37 9.01 6.55
N ILE A 295 4.19 8.19 5.89
CA ILE A 295 4.23 8.14 4.41
C ILE A 295 2.91 7.70 3.77
N TYR A 296 2.06 6.94 4.47
CA TYR A 296 0.77 6.43 4.00
C TYR A 296 -0.43 7.22 4.52
N ASP A 297 -0.23 8.44 5.05
CA ASP A 297 -1.35 9.28 5.47
C ASP A 297 -2.36 9.47 4.34
N VAL A 298 -3.58 9.00 4.59
CA VAL A 298 -4.67 8.97 3.62
C VAL A 298 -5.29 10.35 3.38
N ASN A 299 -5.00 11.33 4.24
CA ASN A 299 -5.59 12.66 4.18
C ASN A 299 -4.85 13.61 3.23
N ASN A 300 -3.90 13.10 2.44
CA ASN A 300 -3.16 13.89 1.45
C ASN A 300 -2.39 15.09 2.07
N ILE A 301 -2.05 14.96 3.36
CA ILE A 301 -1.25 15.94 4.09
C ILE A 301 0.21 15.83 3.62
N PRO A 302 0.85 16.96 3.25
CA PRO A 302 2.26 16.97 2.85
C PRO A 302 3.15 16.36 3.93
N LYS A 303 4.22 15.72 3.48
CA LYS A 303 5.17 15.06 4.37
C LYS A 303 6.24 16.03 4.81
N ILE A 304 6.59 16.03 6.09
CA ILE A 304 7.77 16.77 6.54
C ILE A 304 8.97 15.82 6.65
N TYR A 305 10.04 16.15 5.93
CA TYR A 305 11.32 15.44 6.00
C TYR A 305 12.29 16.03 7.01
N GLY A 306 12.20 17.35 7.24
CA GLY A 306 13.16 18.01 8.10
C GLY A 306 13.05 19.52 8.12
N ILE A 307 13.99 20.10 8.85
CA ILE A 307 14.17 21.54 8.99
C ILE A 307 15.58 21.89 8.52
N SER A 308 15.71 23.01 7.85
CA SER A 308 16.98 23.59 7.38
C SER A 308 17.01 25.07 7.73
N GLN A 309 18.12 25.74 7.43
CA GLN A 309 18.25 27.18 7.55
C GLN A 309 18.99 27.75 6.34
N ASN A 310 18.44 28.83 5.79
CA ASN A 310 19.06 29.58 4.72
C ASN A 310 20.40 30.18 5.19
N LEU A 311 21.48 29.95 4.44
CA LEU A 311 22.81 30.41 4.85
C LEU A 311 22.94 31.93 4.88
N ASN A 312 22.23 32.63 4.00
CA ASN A 312 22.30 34.09 3.82
C ASN A 312 21.34 34.80 4.77
N THR A 313 20.06 34.44 4.72
CA THR A 313 19.03 35.12 5.50
C THR A 313 18.86 34.56 6.89
N LYS A 314 19.49 33.43 7.24
CA LYS A 314 19.29 32.69 8.50
C LYS A 314 17.83 32.31 8.80
N ASP A 315 16.95 32.43 7.81
CA ASP A 315 15.57 32.00 7.91
C ASP A 315 15.48 30.48 7.91
N TYR A 316 14.58 29.94 8.72
CA TYR A 316 14.25 28.52 8.74
C TYR A 316 13.49 28.09 7.50
N ILE A 317 13.80 26.88 7.06
CA ILE A 317 13.24 26.23 5.90
C ILE A 317 12.60 24.92 6.34
N ILE A 318 11.32 24.74 6.01
CA ILE A 318 10.64 23.46 6.17
C ILE A 318 10.84 22.66 4.87
N VAL A 319 11.30 21.42 5.01
CA VAL A 319 11.59 20.53 3.88
C VAL A 319 10.45 19.55 3.72
N LEU A 320 9.72 19.66 2.61
CA LEU A 320 8.45 18.97 2.39
C LEU A 320 8.52 17.99 1.20
N GLY A 321 7.86 16.85 1.36
CA GLY A 321 7.59 15.84 0.34
C GLY A 321 6.13 15.83 -0.10
N ASP A 322 5.84 15.05 -1.16
CA ASP A 322 4.50 14.86 -1.74
C ASP A 322 3.79 16.17 -2.16
N LEU A 323 4.59 17.14 -2.62
CA LEU A 323 4.11 18.38 -3.24
C LEU A 323 4.52 18.43 -4.72
N CYS A 324 3.73 19.12 -5.53
CA CYS A 324 4.06 19.33 -6.93
C CYS A 324 5.32 20.19 -7.06
N LYS A 325 6.38 19.65 -7.67
CA LYS A 325 7.63 20.38 -7.89
C LYS A 325 7.50 21.65 -8.76
N ASN A 326 6.48 21.73 -9.60
CA ASN A 326 6.32 22.81 -10.57
C ASN A 326 5.60 24.03 -9.98
N CYS A 327 4.66 23.82 -9.06
CA CYS A 327 3.88 24.91 -8.45
C CYS A 327 3.87 24.91 -6.91
N CYS A 328 4.51 23.92 -6.29
CA CYS A 328 4.55 23.69 -4.85
C CYS A 328 3.19 23.43 -4.16
N ASP A 329 2.13 23.20 -4.94
CA ASP A 329 0.82 22.84 -4.40
C ASP A 329 0.69 21.34 -4.12
N GLN A 330 -0.26 21.00 -3.25
CA GLN A 330 -0.65 19.62 -2.98
C GLN A 330 -1.16 18.93 -4.25
N TYR A 331 -0.78 17.67 -4.41
CA TYR A 331 -1.39 16.82 -5.42
C TYR A 331 -2.86 16.61 -5.12
N THR A 332 -3.70 16.45 -6.13
CA THR A 332 -5.15 16.22 -5.93
C THR A 332 -5.47 14.73 -5.70
N GLU A 333 -4.61 13.82 -6.17
CA GLU A 333 -4.66 12.38 -5.89
C GLU A 333 -3.22 11.86 -5.72
N LEU A 334 -2.95 11.02 -4.71
CA LEU A 334 -1.63 10.40 -4.48
C LEU A 334 -1.55 8.92 -4.91
N TRP A 335 -2.68 8.21 -4.99
CA TRP A 335 -2.70 6.74 -5.02
C TRP A 335 -2.41 6.10 -6.38
N TYR A 336 -2.69 6.79 -7.50
CA TYR A 336 -2.54 6.21 -8.85
C TYR A 336 -1.68 7.07 -9.79
N SER A 337 -1.60 8.38 -9.56
CA SER A 337 -0.81 9.31 -10.37
C SER A 337 -0.62 10.59 -9.57
N ARG A 338 0.62 11.09 -9.42
CA ARG A 338 0.95 12.41 -8.81
C ARG A 338 0.44 13.55 -9.70
N TRP A 339 -0.87 13.68 -9.81
CA TRP A 339 -1.56 14.62 -10.67
C TRP A 339 -1.74 15.96 -9.95
N CYS A 340 -1.25 17.03 -10.57
CA CYS A 340 -1.33 18.39 -10.04
C CYS A 340 -2.33 19.20 -10.86
N LYS A 341 -3.54 19.36 -10.32
CA LYS A 341 -4.61 20.14 -10.92
C LYS A 341 -4.20 21.59 -11.26
N PRO A 342 -3.54 22.37 -10.37
CA PRO A 342 -3.05 23.69 -10.72
C PRO A 342 -2.12 23.72 -11.94
N CYS A 343 -1.15 22.80 -12.01
CA CYS A 343 -0.25 22.72 -13.16
C CYS A 343 -0.97 22.34 -14.44
N GLN A 344 -1.95 21.43 -14.40
CA GLN A 344 -2.74 21.11 -15.58
C GLN A 344 -3.55 22.31 -16.06
N ILE A 345 -4.20 23.04 -15.14
CA ILE A 345 -4.96 24.24 -15.50
C ILE A 345 -4.04 25.27 -16.17
N ASN A 346 -2.84 25.49 -15.62
CA ASN A 346 -1.88 26.41 -16.21
C ASN A 346 -1.39 25.94 -17.59
N TYR A 347 -1.03 24.66 -17.72
CA TYR A 347 -0.66 24.07 -19.00
C TYR A 347 -1.75 24.26 -20.06
N LEU A 348 -3.01 24.03 -19.69
CA LEU A 348 -4.15 24.21 -20.58
C LEU A 348 -4.33 25.68 -20.97
N LYS A 349 -4.22 26.60 -20.01
CA LYS A 349 -4.28 28.05 -20.30
C LYS A 349 -3.19 28.48 -21.27
N GLU A 350 -1.96 28.02 -21.09
CA GLU A 350 -0.82 28.41 -21.94
C GLU A 350 -0.93 27.83 -23.36
N ASN A 351 -1.32 26.56 -23.49
CA ASN A 351 -1.31 25.86 -24.79
C ASN A 351 -2.62 26.00 -25.58
N PHE A 352 -3.71 26.39 -24.92
CA PHE A 352 -5.03 26.55 -25.53
C PHE A 352 -5.57 27.98 -25.38
N ALA A 353 -4.73 28.98 -25.05
CA ALA A 353 -5.12 30.39 -24.94
C ALA A 353 -5.81 30.96 -26.20
N ASN A 354 -5.49 30.38 -27.37
CA ASN A 354 -6.01 30.80 -28.67
C ASN A 354 -7.30 30.06 -29.06
N TRP A 355 -7.82 29.16 -28.23
CA TRP A 355 -9.11 28.50 -28.47
C TRP A 355 -10.21 29.39 -27.90
N ASN A 356 -10.80 30.19 -28.77
CA ASN A 356 -11.96 31.03 -28.49
C ASN A 356 -13.10 30.53 -29.38
N SER A 357 -14.22 30.14 -28.79
CA SER A 357 -15.40 29.67 -29.54
C SER A 357 -16.28 30.82 -30.06
N GLU A 358 -15.85 32.07 -29.88
CA GLU A 358 -16.64 33.30 -30.05
C GLU A 358 -17.86 33.34 -29.12
N ASN A 359 -17.93 32.43 -28.13
CA ASN A 359 -19.00 32.31 -27.14
C ASN A 359 -18.41 32.11 -25.74
N GLU A 360 -18.45 33.19 -24.95
CA GLU A 360 -17.91 33.23 -23.59
C GLU A 360 -18.44 32.10 -22.70
N LYS A 361 -19.72 31.72 -22.81
CA LYS A 361 -20.31 30.64 -21.98
C LYS A 361 -19.74 29.27 -22.31
N ILE A 362 -19.42 29.01 -23.59
CA ILE A 362 -18.82 27.74 -24.01
C ILE A 362 -17.36 27.69 -23.58
N ASP A 363 -16.64 28.81 -23.70
CA ASP A 363 -15.25 28.91 -23.25
C ASP A 363 -15.15 28.71 -21.73
N GLU A 364 -16.04 29.32 -20.95
CA GLU A 364 -16.15 29.11 -19.50
C GLU A 364 -16.46 27.65 -19.14
N PHE A 365 -17.38 27.02 -19.87
CA PHE A 365 -17.77 25.63 -19.66
C PHE A 365 -16.65 24.64 -19.99
N ILE A 366 -15.92 24.85 -21.09
CA ILE A 366 -14.75 24.05 -21.45
C ILE A 366 -13.69 24.15 -20.36
N GLN A 367 -13.42 25.35 -19.86
CA GLN A 367 -12.54 25.56 -18.70
C GLN A 367 -13.06 24.88 -17.43
N GLU A 368 -14.38 24.84 -17.21
CA GLU A 368 -14.99 24.11 -16.10
C GLU A 368 -14.74 22.60 -16.23
N ILE A 369 -15.03 21.97 -17.37
CA ILE A 369 -14.81 20.53 -17.62
C ILE A 369 -13.34 20.16 -17.41
N TYR A 370 -12.41 20.97 -17.91
CA TYR A 370 -10.99 20.70 -17.76
C TYR A 370 -10.51 20.68 -16.30
N LYS A 371 -11.26 21.27 -15.36
CA LYS A 371 -10.97 21.15 -13.91
C LYS A 371 -11.26 19.76 -13.34
N TYR A 372 -12.01 18.93 -14.06
CA TYR A 372 -12.47 17.60 -13.63
C TYR A 372 -11.93 16.47 -14.51
N GLY A 373 -11.40 16.78 -15.70
CA GLY A 373 -10.85 15.82 -16.65
C GLY A 373 -9.47 15.28 -16.26
N LYS A 374 -9.41 13.98 -15.93
CA LYS A 374 -8.17 13.21 -15.79
C LYS A 374 -7.71 12.76 -17.18
N PHE A 375 -6.77 13.47 -17.79
CA PHE A 375 -6.30 13.14 -19.14
C PHE A 375 -4.77 13.12 -19.21
N GLU A 376 -4.21 11.98 -19.61
CA GLU A 376 -2.94 11.94 -20.31
C GLU A 376 -3.19 12.47 -21.73
N TYR A 377 -2.62 13.64 -22.05
CA TYR A 377 -2.80 14.27 -23.35
C TYR A 377 -1.82 13.69 -24.36
N GLU A 378 -2.02 12.44 -24.77
CA GLU A 378 -1.47 11.97 -26.04
C GLU A 378 -2.39 12.43 -27.16
N LYS A 379 -1.99 13.48 -27.89
CA LYS A 379 -2.68 13.88 -29.11
C LYS A 379 -2.48 12.76 -30.14
N LYS A 380 -3.51 11.95 -30.36
CA LYS A 380 -3.53 10.94 -31.42
C LYS A 380 -4.02 11.60 -32.72
N PRO A 381 -3.14 11.89 -33.69
CA PRO A 381 -3.57 12.46 -34.96
C PRO A 381 -4.39 11.43 -35.74
N ASN A 382 -5.33 11.91 -36.55
CA ASN A 382 -6.16 11.10 -37.46
C ASN A 382 -7.09 10.10 -36.76
N GLU A 383 -7.57 10.41 -35.54
CA GLU A 383 -8.66 9.65 -34.94
C GLU A 383 -9.98 9.88 -35.68
N GLU A 384 -10.68 8.77 -35.97
CA GLU A 384 -12.02 8.81 -36.52
C GLU A 384 -13.02 9.18 -35.40
N VAL A 385 -13.79 10.24 -35.64
CA VAL A 385 -14.73 10.81 -34.67
C VAL A 385 -16.16 10.78 -35.18
N THR A 386 -17.09 10.79 -34.25
CA THR A 386 -18.52 10.97 -34.53
C THR A 386 -18.90 12.43 -34.29
N LEU A 387 -19.58 13.04 -35.25
CA LEU A 387 -20.08 14.41 -35.16
C LEU A 387 -21.59 14.39 -34.91
N LYS A 388 -22.02 14.84 -33.73
CA LYS A 388 -23.44 15.02 -33.41
C LYS A 388 -23.79 16.50 -33.65
N TYR A 389 -24.54 16.76 -34.72
CA TYR A 389 -25.09 18.08 -35.02
C TYR A 389 -26.28 18.37 -34.12
N LEU A 390 -26.35 19.62 -33.63
CA LEU A 390 -27.47 20.12 -32.85
C LEU A 390 -28.05 21.33 -33.55
N ASN A 391 -29.12 21.10 -34.29
CA ASN A 391 -29.78 22.14 -35.07
C ASN A 391 -30.41 23.20 -34.14
N ASN A 392 -30.27 24.49 -34.50
CA ASN A 392 -30.72 25.66 -33.73
C ASN A 392 -30.04 25.81 -32.36
N SER A 393 -28.84 25.27 -32.20
CA SER A 393 -28.16 25.19 -30.90
C SER A 393 -27.74 26.55 -30.33
N GLN A 394 -27.71 27.60 -31.15
CA GLN A 394 -27.46 28.97 -30.72
C GLN A 394 -28.50 29.51 -29.72
N ASN A 395 -29.72 28.98 -29.73
CA ASN A 395 -30.80 29.42 -28.83
C ASN A 395 -30.90 28.58 -27.53
N ILE A 396 -30.15 27.48 -27.42
CA ILE A 396 -30.28 26.49 -26.33
C ILE A 396 -28.92 26.17 -25.67
N VAL A 397 -27.97 27.11 -25.72
CA VAL A 397 -26.60 26.91 -25.22
C VAL A 397 -26.58 26.39 -23.79
N SER A 398 -27.39 26.94 -22.87
CA SER A 398 -27.40 26.47 -21.47
C SER A 398 -27.91 25.04 -21.30
N GLU A 399 -28.91 24.63 -22.07
CA GLU A 399 -29.46 23.26 -22.05
C GLU A 399 -28.45 22.27 -22.63
N PHE A 400 -27.78 22.67 -23.72
CA PHE A 400 -26.69 21.92 -24.34
C PHE A 400 -25.53 21.71 -23.38
N LEU A 401 -25.05 22.76 -22.71
CA LEU A 401 -23.94 22.64 -21.76
C LEU A 401 -24.33 21.75 -20.57
N ASN A 402 -25.59 21.77 -20.12
CA ASN A 402 -26.08 20.83 -19.11
C ASN A 402 -26.10 19.37 -19.60
N GLU A 403 -26.49 19.08 -20.84
CA GLU A 403 -26.42 17.73 -21.43
C GLU A 403 -24.97 17.23 -21.46
N VAL A 404 -24.05 18.06 -21.96
CA VAL A 404 -22.60 17.74 -22.00
C VAL A 404 -22.06 17.55 -20.59
N LYS A 405 -22.47 18.39 -19.63
CA LYS A 405 -22.11 18.27 -18.21
C LYS A 405 -22.54 16.91 -17.66
N MET A 406 -23.80 16.53 -17.86
CA MET A 406 -24.31 15.23 -17.42
C MET A 406 -23.49 14.08 -18.01
N MET A 407 -23.18 14.12 -19.31
CA MET A 407 -22.35 13.08 -19.95
C MET A 407 -20.93 13.01 -19.39
N PHE A 408 -20.33 14.13 -18.97
CA PHE A 408 -19.01 14.17 -18.33
C PHE A 408 -19.00 13.68 -16.88
N PHE A 409 -20.08 13.89 -16.12
CA PHE A 409 -20.13 13.61 -14.67
C PHE A 409 -20.81 12.28 -14.31
N ILE A 410 -21.50 11.62 -15.24
CA ILE A 410 -22.07 10.28 -15.02
C ILE A 410 -20.92 9.25 -14.94
N LYS A 411 -20.57 8.81 -13.72
CA LYS A 411 -19.70 7.66 -13.44
C LYS A 411 -20.42 6.32 -13.72
N ILE A 412 -20.89 6.10 -14.94
CA ILE A 412 -21.25 4.76 -15.39
C ILE A 412 -20.06 4.24 -16.20
N ASP A 413 -19.73 2.95 -16.06
CA ASP A 413 -18.61 2.26 -16.71
C ASP A 413 -18.22 2.90 -18.06
N GLU A 414 -16.93 3.22 -18.22
CA GLU A 414 -16.36 3.85 -19.44
C GLU A 414 -16.72 3.11 -20.74
N ASP A 415 -17.22 1.89 -20.63
CA ASP A 415 -17.55 0.98 -21.72
C ASP A 415 -18.89 1.33 -22.43
N TYR A 416 -19.73 2.21 -21.87
CA TYR A 416 -21.08 2.49 -22.40
C TYR A 416 -21.34 3.93 -22.84
N ILE A 417 -20.54 4.90 -22.40
CA ILE A 417 -20.73 6.33 -22.74
C ILE A 417 -19.65 6.78 -23.75
N PRO A 418 -20.03 7.40 -24.89
CA PRO A 418 -19.07 7.96 -25.83
C PRO A 418 -18.16 8.99 -25.14
N LYS A 419 -16.84 8.88 -25.32
CA LYS A 419 -15.89 9.88 -24.84
C LYS A 419 -16.10 11.17 -25.63
N ILE A 420 -16.24 12.29 -24.93
CA ILE A 420 -16.36 13.61 -25.57
C ILE A 420 -14.95 14.16 -25.79
N TYR A 421 -14.62 14.47 -27.03
CA TYR A 421 -13.33 15.03 -27.42
C TYR A 421 -13.35 16.56 -27.52
N GLY A 422 -14.52 17.16 -27.78
CA GLY A 422 -14.64 18.61 -27.81
C GLY A 422 -15.95 19.09 -28.40
N ILE A 423 -16.04 20.40 -28.56
CA ILE A 423 -17.16 21.11 -29.20
C ILE A 423 -16.57 21.86 -30.40
N SER A 424 -17.26 21.79 -31.53
CA SER A 424 -16.95 22.54 -32.74
C SER A 424 -18.18 23.37 -33.14
N GLN A 425 -18.05 24.21 -34.16
CA GLN A 425 -19.14 25.00 -34.71
C GLN A 425 -19.16 24.86 -36.23
N ASN A 426 -20.35 24.62 -36.78
CA ASN A 426 -20.55 24.69 -38.23
C ASN A 426 -20.36 26.15 -38.69
N SER A 427 -19.49 26.39 -39.67
CA SER A 427 -19.19 27.74 -40.16
C SER A 427 -20.40 28.45 -40.77
N ASP A 428 -21.30 27.68 -41.36
CA ASP A 428 -22.39 28.18 -42.20
C ASP A 428 -23.67 28.36 -41.39
N THR A 429 -24.06 27.34 -40.63
CA THR A 429 -25.29 27.39 -39.80
C THR A 429 -25.05 28.00 -38.43
N LYS A 430 -23.79 28.13 -38.02
CA LYS A 430 -23.37 28.46 -36.65
C LYS A 430 -23.84 27.44 -35.61
N ASP A 431 -24.40 26.30 -35.98
CA ASP A 431 -24.77 25.27 -35.00
C ASP A 431 -23.52 24.65 -34.36
N TYR A 432 -23.59 24.42 -33.05
CA TYR A 432 -22.59 23.66 -32.32
C TYR A 432 -22.65 22.17 -32.67
N ILE A 433 -21.47 21.56 -32.73
CA ILE A 433 -21.25 20.17 -33.06
C ILE A 433 -20.52 19.53 -31.89
N LEU A 434 -21.06 18.45 -31.34
CA LEU A 434 -20.35 17.66 -30.34
C LEU A 434 -19.45 16.63 -31.02
N VAL A 435 -18.16 16.65 -30.69
CA VAL A 435 -17.16 15.71 -31.21
C VAL A 435 -17.00 14.58 -30.21
N LEU A 436 -17.38 13.37 -30.64
CA LEU A 436 -17.41 12.16 -29.81
C LEU A 436 -16.45 11.10 -30.35
N SER A 437 -15.96 10.24 -29.47
CA SER A 437 -15.34 8.96 -29.86
C SER A 437 -16.30 8.15 -30.71
N LYS A 438 -15.79 7.39 -31.68
CA LYS A 438 -16.59 6.51 -32.55
C LYS A 438 -17.55 5.64 -31.74
N CYS A 439 -18.84 5.94 -31.84
CA CYS A 439 -19.88 5.29 -31.04
C CYS A 439 -21.00 4.65 -31.86
N PHE A 440 -20.98 4.80 -33.19
CA PHE A 440 -21.98 4.21 -34.08
C PHE A 440 -21.43 3.02 -34.87
N CYS A 441 -22.29 2.01 -35.05
CA CYS A 441 -22.00 0.81 -35.80
C CYS A 441 -22.00 1.08 -37.31
N GLU A 442 -20.87 0.82 -37.96
CA GLU A 442 -20.72 0.97 -39.42
C GLU A 442 -21.74 0.14 -40.23
N LYS A 443 -22.19 -0.99 -39.69
CA LYS A 443 -23.11 -1.91 -40.38
C LYS A 443 -24.55 -1.42 -40.40
N CYS A 444 -25.01 -0.70 -39.37
CA CYS A 444 -26.44 -0.37 -39.22
C CYS A 444 -26.74 1.06 -38.76
N GLY A 445 -25.72 1.88 -38.48
CA GLY A 445 -25.88 3.24 -37.99
C GLY A 445 -26.38 3.38 -36.55
N ASN A 446 -26.72 2.29 -35.85
CA ASN A 446 -27.11 2.34 -34.44
C ASN A 446 -25.90 2.50 -33.51
N GLN A 447 -26.10 3.10 -32.34
CA GLN A 447 -25.06 3.21 -31.33
C GLN A 447 -24.59 1.81 -30.86
N TYR A 448 -23.28 1.63 -30.69
CA TYR A 448 -22.72 0.42 -30.11
C TYR A 448 -23.26 0.22 -28.68
N THR A 449 -23.55 -1.03 -28.34
CA THR A 449 -24.03 -1.41 -27.01
C THR A 449 -22.87 -1.66 -26.05
N ASP A 450 -21.68 -2.00 -26.56
CA ASP A 450 -20.39 -1.98 -25.84
C ASP A 450 -19.37 -1.31 -26.77
N LEU A 451 -18.89 -0.12 -26.36
CA LEU A 451 -18.03 0.75 -27.18
C LEU A 451 -16.63 0.17 -27.35
N LYS A 452 -16.09 -0.46 -26.29
CA LYS A 452 -14.74 -1.02 -26.27
C LYS A 452 -14.60 -2.19 -27.23
N LYS A 453 -15.61 -3.06 -27.29
CA LYS A 453 -15.65 -4.21 -28.20
C LYS A 453 -16.27 -3.88 -29.56
N LYS A 454 -16.71 -2.63 -29.78
CA LYS A 454 -17.50 -2.21 -30.95
C LYS A 454 -18.66 -3.19 -31.21
N TRP A 455 -19.32 -3.60 -30.13
CA TRP A 455 -20.36 -4.62 -30.17
C TRP A 455 -21.74 -3.97 -30.34
N CYS A 456 -22.49 -4.40 -31.35
CA CYS A 456 -23.80 -3.84 -31.70
C CYS A 456 -24.88 -4.92 -31.56
N LYS A 457 -25.71 -4.83 -30.52
CA LYS A 457 -26.77 -5.82 -30.25
C LYS A 457 -27.73 -6.04 -31.43
N PRO A 458 -28.24 -5.01 -32.14
CA PRO A 458 -29.06 -5.20 -33.33
C PRO A 458 -28.37 -5.99 -34.44
N CYS A 459 -27.11 -5.69 -34.76
CA CYS A 459 -26.35 -6.42 -35.78
C CYS A 459 -26.11 -7.87 -35.39
N GLN A 460 -25.80 -8.12 -34.12
CA GLN A 460 -25.56 -9.47 -33.61
C GLN A 460 -26.83 -10.29 -33.60
N LYS A 461 -27.96 -9.69 -33.23
CA LYS A 461 -29.27 -10.34 -33.32
C LYS A 461 -29.60 -10.71 -34.77
N ASN A 462 -29.39 -9.80 -35.72
CA ASN A 462 -29.64 -10.06 -37.14
C ASN A 462 -28.69 -11.13 -37.71
N GLU A 463 -27.42 -11.11 -37.31
CA GLU A 463 -26.43 -12.14 -37.69
C GLU A 463 -26.79 -13.52 -37.12
N LEU A 464 -27.24 -13.59 -35.87
CA LEU A 464 -27.76 -14.84 -35.28
C LEU A 464 -29.05 -15.28 -35.99
N GLU A 465 -30.01 -14.39 -36.20
CA GLU A 465 -31.25 -14.69 -36.92
C GLU A 465 -30.98 -15.22 -38.35
N GLN A 466 -29.97 -14.68 -39.06
CA GLN A 466 -29.57 -15.18 -40.38
C GLN A 466 -28.81 -16.51 -40.33
N ASN A 467 -27.83 -16.65 -39.43
CA ASN A 467 -27.02 -17.86 -39.32
C ASN A 467 -27.81 -19.07 -38.78
N PHE A 468 -28.84 -18.82 -37.99
CA PHE A 468 -29.72 -19.83 -37.42
C PHE A 468 -31.10 -19.90 -38.12
N ALA A 469 -31.31 -19.16 -39.22
CA ALA A 469 -32.58 -19.13 -39.96
C ALA A 469 -33.07 -20.52 -40.41
N ASN A 470 -32.14 -21.44 -40.65
CA ASN A 470 -32.41 -22.82 -41.09
C ASN A 470 -32.03 -23.87 -40.04
N TRP A 471 -31.73 -23.45 -38.80
CA TRP A 471 -31.36 -24.37 -37.74
C TRP A 471 -32.62 -24.94 -37.07
N SER A 472 -32.70 -26.28 -37.01
CA SER A 472 -33.70 -26.99 -36.21
C SER A 472 -33.02 -28.14 -35.50
N SER A 473 -33.34 -28.32 -34.22
CA SER A 473 -32.94 -29.49 -33.43
C SER A 473 -33.77 -30.73 -33.77
N GLY A 474 -34.78 -30.61 -34.63
CA GLY A 474 -35.79 -31.63 -34.88
C GLY A 474 -36.82 -31.78 -33.74
N ASN A 475 -36.77 -30.91 -32.72
CA ASN A 475 -37.70 -30.88 -31.60
C ASN A 475 -38.28 -29.48 -31.41
N GLU A 476 -39.56 -29.33 -31.70
CA GLU A 476 -40.27 -28.04 -31.69
C GLU A 476 -40.24 -27.31 -30.33
N LYS A 477 -40.19 -28.04 -29.20
CA LYS A 477 -40.10 -27.41 -27.88
C LYS A 477 -38.71 -26.85 -27.59
N ILE A 478 -37.66 -27.50 -28.11
CA ILE A 478 -36.28 -27.04 -27.96
C ILE A 478 -36.03 -25.87 -28.91
N ASP A 479 -36.53 -25.96 -30.15
CA ASP A 479 -36.42 -24.91 -31.16
C ASP A 479 -37.14 -23.62 -30.76
N LYS A 480 -38.19 -23.71 -29.94
CA LYS A 480 -38.91 -22.54 -29.40
C LYS A 480 -38.25 -21.92 -28.15
N PHE A 481 -37.40 -22.67 -27.45
CA PHE A 481 -36.72 -22.21 -26.24
C PHE A 481 -35.42 -21.46 -26.55
N ILE A 482 -34.71 -21.90 -27.59
CA ILE A 482 -33.51 -21.26 -28.14
C ILE A 482 -33.94 -20.03 -28.95
#